data_AF-A0A6U5I0W1-F1
#
_entry.id   AF-A0A6U5I0W1-F1
#
_cell.length_a   1.000
_cell.length_b   1.000
_cell.length_c   1.000
_cell.angle_alpha   90.00
_cell.angle_beta   90.00
_cell.angle_gamma   90.00
#
_symmetry.space_group_name_H-M   'P 1'
#
loop_
_entity.id
_entity.type
_entity.pdbx_description
1 polymer ?
#
loop_
_entity_poly.entity_id
_entity_poly.type
_entity_poly.pdbx_seq_one_letter_code
_entity_poly.pdbx_strand_id
1 'polypeptide(L)'
;MLSRKTFCYYAEHILPNLLPHQKENLKVFAVRLQNNWGQGGGKFLHVMFDKKWMWGLVVRQHAKSCKKKGLQKKYLKAYHRNHINKVMLTAFTAFAFDDHFENGGGGEARDISRAIDCAVTGSNDGTATDPKCCLQRIFKFHVFPAVRKLVGLGGRYEGYTPVGQGDGTGPHVETAFLQFLKESCEREGWVWEPQVVQMPHANILDLLVFPAISRRHCAIARKGGGAACPERGQNLGGGAAGMGGLT
;
A
#
# COMPACT_ATOMS: atom_id res chain seq x y z
N MET A 1 3.98 -51.48 -9.92
CA MET A 1 4.49 -50.39 -9.04
C MET A 1 3.34 -49.44 -8.70
N LEU A 2 2.81 -49.51 -7.47
CA LEU A 2 1.73 -48.63 -6.98
C LEU A 2 2.33 -47.32 -6.47
N SER A 3 2.17 -46.23 -7.23
CA SER A 3 2.51 -44.87 -6.79
C SER A 3 1.52 -44.39 -5.72
N ARG A 4 1.73 -44.78 -4.46
CA ARG A 4 1.18 -44.02 -3.32
C ARG A 4 1.96 -42.71 -3.20
N LYS A 5 1.61 -41.71 -4.01
CA LYS A 5 2.06 -40.33 -3.77
C LYS A 5 1.09 -39.72 -2.75
N THR A 6 1.54 -39.73 -1.51
CA THR A 6 0.91 -39.12 -0.34
C THR A 6 0.54 -37.66 -0.62
N PHE A 7 -0.65 -37.25 -0.20
CA PHE A 7 -1.01 -35.83 -0.12
C PHE A 7 -0.33 -35.26 1.13
N CYS A 8 0.46 -34.19 0.98
CA CYS A 8 1.00 -33.46 2.11
C CYS A 8 -0.07 -32.54 2.69
N TYR A 9 -0.26 -32.60 4.00
CA TYR A 9 -1.04 -31.61 4.74
C TYR A 9 -0.16 -30.37 4.98
N TYR A 10 -0.72 -29.19 4.76
CA TYR A 10 -0.13 -27.95 5.25
C TYR A 10 -0.41 -27.88 6.75
N ALA A 11 0.61 -28.05 7.58
CA ALA A 11 0.54 -27.65 8.98
C ALA A 11 0.79 -26.14 9.02
N GLU A 12 -0.20 -25.36 9.45
CA GLU A 12 0.00 -23.94 9.69
C GLU A 12 1.01 -23.77 10.83
N HIS A 13 2.14 -23.15 10.53
CA HIS A 13 3.13 -22.78 11.53
C HIS A 13 2.93 -21.31 11.86
N ILE A 14 2.44 -21.02 13.07
CA ILE A 14 2.09 -19.67 13.53
C ILE A 14 3.34 -18.79 13.59
N LEU A 15 4.52 -19.38 13.85
CA LEU A 15 5.77 -18.64 13.90
C LEU A 15 6.32 -18.43 12.48
N PRO A 16 6.60 -17.17 12.09
CA PRO A 16 7.15 -16.89 10.77
C PRO A 16 8.54 -17.53 10.65
N ASN A 17 8.82 -18.09 9.47
CA ASN A 17 10.09 -18.71 9.13
C ASN A 17 11.16 -17.63 8.88
N LEU A 18 11.60 -16.99 9.96
CA LEU A 18 12.59 -15.91 9.97
C LEU A 18 13.91 -16.39 10.58
N LEU A 19 15.01 -15.88 10.04
CA LEU A 19 16.34 -16.05 10.60
C LEU A 19 16.43 -15.36 11.98
N PRO A 20 17.29 -15.82 12.89
CA PRO A 20 17.41 -15.26 14.24
C PRO A 20 17.59 -13.73 14.27
N HIS A 21 18.45 -13.18 13.41
CA HIS A 21 18.68 -11.73 13.33
C HIS A 21 17.43 -10.96 12.87
N GLN A 22 16.61 -11.54 12.00
CA GLN A 22 15.37 -10.91 11.55
C GLN A 22 14.35 -10.84 12.68
N LYS A 23 14.25 -11.93 13.47
CA LYS A 23 13.39 -11.95 14.68
C LYS A 23 13.81 -10.88 15.69
N GLU A 24 15.11 -10.67 15.85
CA GLU A 24 15.62 -9.64 16.77
C GLU A 24 15.29 -8.23 16.28
N ASN A 25 15.50 -7.96 14.99
CA ASN A 25 15.13 -6.66 14.41
C ASN A 25 13.62 -6.39 14.55
N LEU A 26 12.77 -7.41 14.36
CA LEU A 26 11.33 -7.31 14.57
C LEU A 26 10.98 -6.91 16.01
N LYS A 27 11.64 -7.51 17.01
CA LYS A 27 11.43 -7.16 18.42
C LYS A 27 11.87 -5.74 18.71
N VAL A 28 13.05 -5.33 18.23
CA VAL A 28 13.56 -3.97 18.40
C VAL A 28 12.58 -2.96 17.84
N PHE A 29 12.03 -3.21 16.65
CA PHE A 29 11.01 -2.35 16.06
C PHE A 29 9.73 -2.30 16.92
N ALA A 30 9.23 -3.45 17.38
CA ALA A 30 8.02 -3.51 18.20
C ALA A 30 8.18 -2.72 19.52
N VAL A 31 9.34 -2.88 20.19
CA VAL A 31 9.67 -2.13 21.41
C VAL A 31 9.75 -0.63 21.13
N ARG A 32 10.37 -0.22 20.00
CA ARG A 32 10.39 1.19 19.60
C ARG A 32 8.98 1.73 19.40
N LEU A 33 8.12 1.01 18.68
CA LEU A 33 6.74 1.43 18.42
C LEU A 33 5.94 1.58 19.72
N GLN A 34 6.06 0.62 20.65
CA GLN A 34 5.39 0.69 21.96
C GLN A 34 5.89 1.88 22.78
N ASN A 35 7.18 2.20 22.71
CA ASN A 35 7.75 3.32 23.45
C ASN A 35 7.74 4.65 22.67
N ASN A 36 6.80 4.82 21.73
CA ASN A 36 6.67 6.01 20.87
C ASN A 36 7.98 6.48 20.26
N TRP A 37 8.81 5.53 19.82
CA TRP A 37 10.11 5.78 19.21
C TRP A 37 11.07 6.57 20.12
N GLY A 38 10.85 6.52 21.44
CA GLY A 38 11.62 7.26 22.44
C GLY A 38 11.17 8.70 22.68
N GLN A 39 10.03 9.12 22.11
CA GLN A 39 9.51 10.50 22.21
C GLN A 39 8.75 10.78 23.53
N GLY A 40 8.48 9.76 24.35
CA GLY A 40 7.66 9.91 25.57
C GLY A 40 6.16 10.00 25.26
N GLY A 41 5.38 10.51 26.21
CA GLY A 41 3.94 10.78 26.03
C GLY A 41 3.70 11.96 25.08
N GLY A 42 2.54 11.99 24.43
CA GLY A 42 2.22 13.00 23.43
C GLY A 42 1.15 12.58 22.43
N LYS A 43 0.87 13.47 21.48
CA LYS A 43 -0.11 13.24 20.41
C LYS A 43 0.62 12.93 19.12
N PHE A 44 0.42 11.74 18.57
CA PHE A 44 1.20 11.25 17.43
C PHE A 44 0.31 10.93 16.25
N LEU A 45 0.77 11.32 15.05
CA LEU A 45 0.17 10.92 13.79
C LEU A 45 1.11 9.95 13.08
N HIS A 46 0.87 8.66 13.21
CA HIS A 46 1.69 7.62 12.59
C HIS A 46 1.35 7.48 11.10
N VAL A 47 2.22 7.99 10.23
CA VAL A 47 2.06 8.01 8.78
C VAL A 47 2.80 6.84 8.16
N MET A 48 2.06 5.81 7.73
CA MET A 48 2.61 4.66 7.01
C MET A 48 2.55 4.89 5.50
N PHE A 49 3.65 4.64 4.80
CA PHE A 49 3.77 4.78 3.35
C PHE A 49 4.25 3.47 2.73
N ASP A 50 3.68 3.08 1.59
CA ASP A 50 4.10 1.91 0.85
C ASP A 50 3.67 1.96 -0.62
N LYS A 51 4.26 1.07 -1.43
CA LYS A 51 3.95 0.86 -2.85
C LYS A 51 3.59 -0.59 -3.13
N LYS A 52 2.60 -0.79 -3.99
CA LYS A 52 2.19 -2.12 -4.44
C LYS A 52 2.06 -2.18 -5.94
N TRP A 53 2.65 -3.22 -6.53
CA TRP A 53 2.34 -3.60 -7.90
C TRP A 53 0.98 -4.28 -7.97
N MET A 54 0.03 -3.64 -8.63
CA MET A 54 -1.27 -4.19 -8.94
C MET A 54 -1.25 -4.74 -10.36
N TRP A 55 -1.54 -6.04 -10.47
CA TRP A 55 -1.52 -6.75 -11.72
C TRP A 55 -2.87 -6.57 -12.41
N GLY A 56 -2.85 -6.19 -13.68
CA GLY A 56 -3.98 -6.21 -14.58
C GLY A 56 -4.60 -7.60 -14.56
N LEU A 57 -5.88 -7.64 -14.21
CA LEU A 57 -6.56 -8.86 -13.83
C LEU A 57 -6.69 -9.82 -15.02
N VAL A 58 -6.07 -11.00 -14.96
CA VAL A 58 -6.41 -12.13 -15.83
C VAL A 58 -7.52 -12.94 -15.16
N VAL A 59 -8.78 -12.53 -15.31
CA VAL A 59 -9.90 -13.28 -14.72
C VAL A 59 -10.11 -14.59 -15.45
N ARG A 60 -9.88 -15.72 -14.78
CA ARG A 60 -10.33 -17.05 -15.24
C ARG A 60 -11.69 -17.41 -14.64
N GLN A 61 -12.68 -16.51 -14.72
CA GLN A 61 -13.98 -16.64 -14.02
C GLN A 61 -14.75 -17.92 -14.39
N HIS A 62 -14.46 -18.51 -15.54
CA HIS A 62 -15.20 -19.65 -16.08
C HIS A 62 -14.34 -20.85 -16.47
N ALA A 63 -13.05 -20.86 -16.15
CA ALA A 63 -12.13 -21.95 -16.55
C ALA A 63 -12.57 -23.33 -16.02
N LYS A 64 -13.25 -23.37 -14.87
CA LYS A 64 -13.83 -24.60 -14.30
C LYS A 64 -15.16 -24.99 -14.96
N SER A 65 -15.87 -24.05 -15.58
CA SER A 65 -17.15 -24.29 -16.29
C SER A 65 -16.98 -24.64 -17.77
N CYS A 66 -15.78 -24.50 -18.35
CA CYS A 66 -15.50 -24.84 -19.76
C CYS A 66 -15.95 -26.27 -20.12
N LYS A 67 -15.74 -27.24 -19.23
CA LYS A 67 -16.17 -28.63 -19.42
C LYS A 67 -17.70 -28.76 -19.49
N LYS A 68 -18.43 -28.01 -18.65
CA LYS A 68 -19.91 -28.01 -18.63
C LYS A 68 -20.51 -27.29 -19.84
N LYS A 69 -19.76 -26.39 -20.49
CA LYS A 69 -20.19 -25.62 -21.67
C LYS A 69 -19.71 -26.23 -23.00
N GLY A 70 -19.14 -27.44 -23.01
CA GLY A 70 -18.61 -28.08 -24.22
C GLY A 70 -17.37 -27.37 -24.83
N LEU A 71 -16.75 -26.44 -24.09
CA LEU A 71 -15.62 -25.66 -24.59
C LEU A 71 -14.30 -26.41 -24.34
N GLN A 72 -13.59 -26.71 -25.43
CA GLN A 72 -12.24 -27.29 -25.42
C GLN A 72 -11.24 -26.29 -24.82
N LYS A 73 -10.47 -26.72 -23.80
CA LYS A 73 -9.39 -25.90 -23.23
C LYS A 73 -8.26 -25.77 -24.26
N LYS A 74 -8.10 -24.59 -24.86
CA LYS A 74 -6.89 -24.26 -25.63
C LYS A 74 -5.80 -23.80 -24.66
N TYR A 75 -4.66 -24.47 -24.69
CA TYR A 75 -3.45 -24.02 -24.00
C TYR A 75 -2.72 -23.05 -24.93
N LEU A 76 -2.90 -21.75 -24.68
CA LEU A 76 -2.07 -20.73 -25.31
C LEU A 76 -0.84 -20.54 -24.43
N LYS A 77 0.35 -20.81 -24.97
CA LYS A 77 1.61 -20.44 -24.32
C LYS A 77 1.79 -18.94 -24.52
N ALA A 78 1.86 -18.20 -23.43
CA ALA A 78 2.14 -16.77 -23.45
C ALA A 78 3.60 -16.60 -22.98
N TYR A 79 4.50 -16.23 -23.90
CA TYR A 79 5.90 -15.94 -23.61
C TYR A 79 6.05 -14.43 -23.39
N HIS A 80 6.63 -14.00 -22.27
CA HIS A 80 6.68 -12.58 -21.89
C HIS A 80 8.07 -12.15 -21.46
N ARG A 81 8.55 -11.04 -22.04
CA ARG A 81 9.57 -10.18 -21.40
C ARG A 81 8.93 -9.19 -20.41
N ASN A 82 7.70 -8.72 -20.70
CA ASN A 82 6.75 -7.92 -19.90
C ASN A 82 5.35 -8.16 -20.54
N HIS A 83 4.26 -8.45 -19.82
CA HIS A 83 2.92 -8.66 -20.49
C HIS A 83 1.68 -8.58 -19.60
N ILE A 84 1.77 -8.68 -18.29
CA ILE A 84 0.60 -8.30 -17.49
C ILE A 84 0.72 -6.81 -17.28
N ASN A 85 -0.23 -6.01 -17.76
CA ASN A 85 -0.29 -4.58 -17.46
C ASN A 85 -0.20 -4.42 -15.94
N LYS A 86 0.85 -3.81 -15.42
CA LYS A 86 0.98 -3.55 -13.98
C LYS A 86 0.84 -2.06 -13.75
N VAL A 87 0.06 -1.73 -12.73
CA VAL A 87 -0.01 -0.37 -12.20
C VAL A 87 0.67 -0.41 -10.85
N MET A 88 1.67 0.43 -10.65
CA MET A 88 2.12 0.71 -9.32
C MET A 88 1.12 1.63 -8.64
N LEU A 89 0.63 1.20 -7.49
CA LEU A 89 -0.03 2.07 -6.55
C LEU A 89 0.98 2.50 -5.49
N THR A 90 0.97 3.78 -5.16
CA THR A 90 1.65 4.33 -4.01
C THR A 90 0.58 4.95 -3.13
N ALA A 91 0.60 4.63 -1.84
CA ALA A 91 -0.41 5.11 -0.90
C ALA A 91 0.24 5.44 0.43
N PHE A 92 -0.43 6.30 1.20
CA PHE A 92 -0.14 6.45 2.61
C PHE A 92 -1.41 6.38 3.45
N THR A 93 -1.24 6.09 4.72
CA THR A 93 -2.29 6.10 5.73
C THR A 93 -1.74 6.76 6.97
N ALA A 94 -2.61 7.40 7.74
CA ALA A 94 -2.25 8.03 9.00
C ALA A 94 -3.11 7.44 10.12
N PHE A 95 -2.50 7.14 11.26
CA PHE A 95 -3.20 6.72 12.47
C PHE A 95 -2.83 7.65 13.61
N ALA A 96 -3.82 8.37 14.13
CA ALA A 96 -3.65 9.32 15.22
C ALA A 96 -3.97 8.65 16.55
N PHE A 97 -3.09 8.83 17.55
CA PHE A 97 -3.27 8.32 18.90
C PHE A 97 -2.63 9.25 19.93
N ASP A 98 -3.08 9.11 21.18
CA ASP A 98 -2.63 9.91 22.32
C ASP A 98 -1.90 8.97 23.31
N ASP A 99 -0.68 9.37 23.67
CA ASP A 99 0.26 8.76 24.61
C ASP A 99 0.73 7.34 24.32
N HIS A 100 -0.14 6.42 23.90
CA HIS A 100 0.25 5.05 23.60
C HIS A 100 -0.64 4.48 22.51
N PHE A 101 -0.06 3.75 21.56
CA PHE A 101 -0.80 3.17 20.46
C PHE A 101 -1.95 2.25 20.92
N GLU A 102 -1.78 1.58 22.07
CA GLU A 102 -2.80 0.69 22.66
C GLU A 102 -3.99 1.42 23.28
N ASN A 103 -3.92 2.74 23.50
CA ASN A 103 -5.06 3.54 23.94
C ASN A 103 -6.15 3.67 22.84
N GLY A 104 -5.88 3.13 21.66
CA GLY A 104 -6.71 3.31 20.48
C GLY A 104 -6.46 4.67 19.82
N GLY A 105 -7.28 4.99 18.83
CA GLY A 105 -7.04 6.16 18.00
C GLY A 105 -7.96 6.26 16.80
N GLY A 106 -7.74 7.30 16.00
CA GLY A 106 -8.47 7.56 14.76
C GLY A 106 -7.58 7.30 13.54
N GLY A 107 -8.04 6.44 12.63
CA GLY A 107 -7.37 6.21 11.35
C GLY A 107 -7.91 7.08 10.22
N GLU A 108 -7.03 7.60 9.38
CA GLU A 108 -7.35 8.16 8.06
C GLU A 108 -6.52 7.47 6.97
N ALA A 109 -7.18 7.04 5.89
CA ALA A 109 -6.51 6.65 4.66
C ALA A 109 -6.56 7.82 3.67
N ARG A 110 -5.42 8.26 3.13
CA ARG A 110 -5.35 9.43 2.24
C ARG A 110 -4.35 9.19 1.10
N ASP A 111 -4.74 9.69 -0.07
CA ASP A 111 -4.02 9.73 -1.34
C ASP A 111 -3.53 8.38 -1.90
N ILE A 112 -3.88 8.11 -3.15
CA ILE A 112 -3.41 6.98 -3.92
C ILE A 112 -2.85 7.54 -5.21
N SER A 113 -1.53 7.69 -5.25
CA SER A 113 -0.81 8.00 -6.48
C SER A 113 -0.66 6.72 -7.30
N ARG A 114 -0.77 6.83 -8.62
CA ARG A 114 -0.65 5.70 -9.53
C ARG A 114 0.38 6.00 -10.60
N ALA A 115 1.27 5.05 -10.83
CA ALA A 115 2.24 5.11 -11.91
C ALA A 115 2.11 3.84 -12.76
N ILE A 116 2.01 3.99 -14.07
CA ILE A 116 1.78 2.88 -15.00
C ILE A 116 3.11 2.54 -15.67
N ASP A 117 3.53 1.28 -15.54
CA ASP A 117 4.66 0.70 -16.27
C ASP A 117 5.99 1.49 -16.22
N CYS A 118 6.28 2.14 -15.10
CA CYS A 118 7.53 2.86 -14.86
C CYS A 118 8.31 2.26 -13.69
N ALA A 119 9.65 2.29 -13.76
CA ALA A 119 10.47 1.83 -12.65
C ALA A 119 10.44 2.84 -11.49
N VAL A 120 10.52 2.33 -10.25
CA VAL A 120 10.54 3.18 -9.05
C VAL A 120 11.96 3.49 -8.68
N THR A 121 12.18 4.73 -8.30
CA THR A 121 13.46 5.28 -7.87
C THR A 121 13.24 6.08 -6.59
N GLY A 122 14.29 6.22 -5.78
CA GLY A 122 14.22 7.05 -4.58
C GLY A 122 14.15 8.52 -4.96
N SER A 123 15.18 9.02 -5.67
CA SER A 123 15.33 10.45 -5.98
C SER A 123 15.34 10.82 -7.48
N ASN A 124 15.42 9.84 -8.38
CA ASN A 124 15.61 10.08 -9.81
C ASN A 124 14.27 10.12 -10.59
N ASP A 125 13.91 11.26 -11.20
CA ASP A 125 12.69 11.39 -12.03
C ASP A 125 12.76 10.66 -13.38
N GLY A 126 13.92 10.18 -13.80
CA GLY A 126 14.15 9.60 -15.12
C GLY A 126 14.38 10.65 -16.19
N THR A 127 14.09 10.29 -17.44
CA THR A 127 14.18 11.19 -18.59
C THR A 127 12.83 11.27 -19.32
N ALA A 128 12.69 12.20 -20.27
CA ALA A 128 11.49 12.30 -21.09
C ALA A 128 11.15 11.00 -21.85
N THR A 129 12.17 10.22 -22.19
CA THR A 129 12.04 8.94 -22.92
C THR A 129 12.05 7.71 -22.00
N ASP A 130 12.39 7.86 -20.72
CA ASP A 130 12.38 6.80 -19.71
C ASP A 130 11.95 7.37 -18.35
N PRO A 131 10.66 7.72 -18.18
CA PRO A 131 10.17 8.34 -16.95
C PRO A 131 10.19 7.33 -15.80
N LYS A 132 10.52 7.82 -14.59
CA LYS A 132 10.55 7.01 -13.37
C LYS A 132 9.54 7.51 -12.35
N CYS A 133 9.07 6.59 -11.51
CA CYS A 133 8.27 6.92 -10.33
C CYS A 133 9.22 7.29 -9.18
N CYS A 134 9.50 8.59 -9.04
CA CYS A 134 10.39 9.13 -8.02
C CYS A 134 9.67 9.29 -6.67
N LEU A 135 10.12 8.56 -5.66
CA LEU A 135 9.55 8.63 -4.32
C LEU A 135 9.73 10.03 -3.70
N GLN A 136 10.88 10.67 -3.88
CA GLN A 136 11.13 12.03 -3.41
C GLN A 136 10.08 13.01 -3.96
N ARG A 137 9.71 12.89 -5.24
CA ARG A 137 8.67 13.71 -5.87
C ARG A 137 7.30 13.45 -5.24
N ILE A 138 6.95 12.18 -5.02
CA ILE A 138 5.70 11.79 -4.35
C ILE A 138 5.63 12.40 -2.94
N PHE A 139 6.71 12.31 -2.17
CA PHE A 139 6.74 12.89 -0.82
C PHE A 139 6.63 14.41 -0.85
N LYS A 140 7.40 15.07 -1.71
CA LYS A 140 7.45 16.53 -1.80
C LYS A 140 6.11 17.13 -2.20
N PHE A 141 5.41 16.55 -3.17
CA PHE A 141 4.22 17.15 -3.77
C PHE A 141 2.90 16.55 -3.29
N HIS A 142 2.90 15.35 -2.70
CA HIS A 142 1.68 14.68 -2.26
C HIS A 142 1.68 14.38 -0.76
N VAL A 143 2.64 13.61 -0.26
CA VAL A 143 2.62 13.11 1.13
C VAL A 143 2.81 14.26 2.13
N PHE A 144 3.89 15.03 2.04
CA PHE A 144 4.17 16.09 3.01
C PHE A 144 3.12 17.21 3.00
N PRO A 145 2.65 17.73 1.84
CA PRO A 145 1.55 18.70 1.84
C PRO A 145 0.28 18.16 2.49
N ALA A 146 -0.07 16.89 2.26
CA ALA A 146 -1.25 16.28 2.88
C ALA A 146 -1.09 16.12 4.39
N VAL A 147 0.09 15.69 4.88
CA VAL A 147 0.38 15.60 6.32
C VAL A 147 0.35 16.99 6.97
N ARG A 148 0.97 18.01 6.36
CA ARG A 148 0.90 19.40 6.88
C ARG A 148 -0.53 19.89 7.02
N LYS A 149 -1.40 19.58 6.08
CA LYS A 149 -2.83 19.93 6.17
C LYS A 149 -3.55 19.24 7.33
N LEU A 150 -3.11 18.04 7.72
CA LEU A 150 -3.70 17.31 8.83
C LEU A 150 -3.28 17.88 10.19
N VAL A 151 -2.02 18.26 10.34
CA VAL A 151 -1.45 18.66 11.64
C VAL A 151 -1.23 20.15 11.83
N GLY A 152 -1.33 20.94 10.76
CA GLY A 152 -1.25 22.40 10.81
C GLY A 152 -2.51 23.03 11.40
N LEU A 153 -2.48 24.36 11.54
CA LEU A 153 -3.58 25.17 12.07
C LEU A 153 -4.89 24.91 11.32
N GLY A 154 -5.96 24.59 12.05
CA GLY A 154 -7.27 24.21 11.53
C GLY A 154 -7.34 22.79 10.95
N GLY A 155 -6.26 22.02 11.05
CA GLY A 155 -6.19 20.62 10.66
C GLY A 155 -6.91 19.71 11.66
N ARG A 156 -7.37 18.54 11.21
CA ARG A 156 -8.08 17.59 12.07
C ARG A 156 -7.26 17.12 13.27
N TYR A 157 -5.95 17.02 13.07
CA TYR A 157 -4.97 16.57 14.04
C TYR A 157 -4.00 17.70 14.37
N GLU A 158 -4.51 18.93 14.45
CA GLU A 158 -3.72 20.11 14.82
C GLU A 158 -2.87 19.84 16.07
N GLY A 159 -1.57 20.10 15.98
CA GLY A 159 -0.63 19.91 17.09
C GLY A 159 -0.17 18.47 17.32
N TYR A 160 -0.62 17.48 16.54
CA TYR A 160 -0.05 16.14 16.57
C TYR A 160 1.32 16.12 15.89
N THR A 161 2.25 15.33 16.43
CA THR A 161 3.58 15.11 15.84
C THR A 161 3.53 13.96 14.83
N PRO A 162 3.80 14.21 13.54
CA PRO A 162 3.90 13.16 12.54
C PRO A 162 5.12 12.27 12.76
N VAL A 163 4.89 10.97 12.62
CA VAL A 163 5.95 9.95 12.59
C VAL A 163 5.78 9.14 11.31
N GLY A 164 6.71 9.29 10.37
CA GLY A 164 6.69 8.59 9.09
C GLY A 164 7.32 7.21 9.18
N GLN A 165 6.68 6.22 8.57
CA GLN A 165 7.16 4.85 8.42
C GLN A 165 7.12 4.45 6.95
N GLY A 166 8.22 3.85 6.45
CA GLY A 166 8.29 3.27 5.12
C GLY A 166 9.14 1.99 5.11
N ASP A 167 8.96 1.15 4.07
CA ASP A 167 9.72 -0.09 3.94
C ASP A 167 11.24 0.15 3.86
N GLY A 168 12.04 -0.79 4.36
CA GLY A 168 13.51 -0.71 4.35
C GLY A 168 14.14 -1.29 3.09
N THR A 169 13.47 -1.26 1.93
CA THR A 169 13.93 -2.00 0.74
C THR A 169 13.98 -1.17 -0.55
N GLY A 170 14.99 -1.49 -1.37
CA GLY A 170 15.14 -0.93 -2.72
C GLY A 170 15.16 0.61 -2.73
N PRO A 171 14.30 1.28 -3.52
CA PRO A 171 14.26 2.74 -3.60
C PRO A 171 14.08 3.50 -2.27
N HIS A 172 13.55 2.85 -1.23
CA HIS A 172 13.34 3.49 0.07
C HIS A 172 14.62 3.68 0.89
N VAL A 173 15.69 2.95 0.55
CA VAL A 173 16.99 3.05 1.22
C VAL A 173 18.05 3.78 0.38
N GLU A 174 17.63 4.43 -0.71
CA GLU A 174 18.52 5.25 -1.53
C GLU A 174 18.99 6.47 -0.72
N THR A 175 20.30 6.68 -0.62
CA THR A 175 20.91 7.70 0.24
C THR A 175 20.33 9.10 0.01
N ALA A 176 20.17 9.51 -1.25
CA ALA A 176 19.63 10.84 -1.58
C ALA A 176 18.18 11.00 -1.11
N PHE A 177 17.37 9.95 -1.24
CA PHE A 177 15.99 9.95 -0.77
C PHE A 177 15.90 9.95 0.76
N LEU A 178 16.70 9.14 1.43
CA LEU A 178 16.78 9.12 2.90
C LEU A 178 17.24 10.47 3.46
N GLN A 179 18.23 11.10 2.82
CA GLN A 179 18.69 12.43 3.19
C GLN A 179 17.58 13.47 3.03
N PHE A 180 16.85 13.44 1.91
CA PHE A 180 15.69 14.31 1.70
C PHE A 180 14.60 14.12 2.76
N LEU A 181 14.29 12.86 3.12
CA LEU A 181 13.31 12.55 4.17
C LEU A 181 13.77 13.09 5.52
N LYS A 182 15.03 12.84 5.88
CA LYS A 182 15.63 13.31 7.13
C LYS A 182 15.57 14.83 7.24
N GLU A 183 16.10 15.56 6.26
CA GLU A 183 16.11 17.02 6.24
C GLU A 183 14.69 17.61 6.25
N SER A 184 13.74 16.94 5.58
CA SER A 184 12.36 17.40 5.56
C SER A 184 11.63 17.15 6.87
N CYS A 185 11.85 16.01 7.52
CA CYS A 185 11.29 15.74 8.83
C CYS A 185 11.91 16.65 9.90
N GLU A 186 13.24 16.82 9.91
CA GLU A 186 13.94 17.71 10.85
C GLU A 186 13.44 19.16 10.77
N ARG A 187 13.25 19.68 9.56
CA ARG A 187 12.73 21.04 9.34
C ARG A 187 11.31 21.24 9.90
N GLU A 188 10.50 20.19 9.93
CA GLU A 188 9.11 20.26 10.37
C GLU A 188 8.94 19.79 11.83
N GLY A 189 10.01 19.31 12.48
CA GLY A 189 9.96 18.67 13.80
C GLY A 189 9.30 17.29 13.80
N TRP A 190 9.31 16.59 12.65
CA TRP A 190 8.72 15.27 12.49
C TRP A 190 9.78 14.18 12.65
N VAL A 191 9.33 12.93 12.83
CA VAL A 191 10.22 11.78 12.98
C VAL A 191 10.09 10.84 11.79
N TRP A 192 11.21 10.26 11.32
CA TRP A 192 11.21 9.19 10.32
C TRP A 192 11.75 7.89 10.91
N GLU A 193 10.94 6.84 10.91
CA GLU A 193 11.21 5.55 11.53
C GLU A 193 11.16 4.44 10.47
N PRO A 194 12.32 4.01 9.95
CA PRO A 194 12.36 3.00 8.91
C PRO A 194 11.84 1.66 9.43
N GLN A 195 10.97 1.02 8.65
CA GLN A 195 10.45 -0.30 8.94
C GLN A 195 11.51 -1.36 8.65
N VAL A 196 11.54 -2.40 9.48
CA VAL A 196 12.43 -3.55 9.28
C VAL A 196 12.01 -4.34 8.04
N VAL A 197 13.01 -4.88 7.33
CA VAL A 197 12.82 -5.74 6.15
C VAL A 197 11.98 -6.98 6.51
N GLN A 198 11.12 -7.43 5.58
CA GLN A 198 10.23 -8.60 5.73
C GLN A 198 9.18 -8.47 6.84
N MET A 199 8.67 -7.25 7.05
CA MET A 199 7.69 -6.98 8.12
C MET A 199 6.34 -6.43 7.63
N PRO A 200 5.74 -6.94 6.52
CA PRO A 200 4.55 -6.34 5.89
C PRO A 200 3.32 -6.31 6.81
N HIS A 201 3.27 -7.18 7.83
CA HIS A 201 2.19 -7.22 8.82
C HIS A 201 2.15 -5.99 9.74
N ALA A 202 3.26 -5.25 9.87
CA ALA A 202 3.35 -4.03 10.66
C ALA A 202 3.00 -2.75 9.86
N ASN A 203 2.59 -2.90 8.60
CA ASN A 203 2.12 -1.81 7.76
C ASN A 203 0.67 -2.06 7.36
N ILE A 204 -0.23 -1.17 7.75
CA ILE A 204 -1.67 -1.31 7.49
C ILE A 204 -1.99 -1.33 5.99
N LEU A 205 -1.11 -0.71 5.16
CA LEU A 205 -1.25 -0.72 3.72
C LEU A 205 -1.16 -2.13 3.15
N ASP A 206 -0.16 -2.88 3.58
CA ASP A 206 0.05 -4.28 3.20
C ASP A 206 -0.97 -5.21 3.83
N LEU A 207 -1.28 -5.00 5.11
CA LEU A 207 -2.16 -5.88 5.87
C LEU A 207 -3.62 -5.79 5.40
N LEU A 208 -4.13 -4.57 5.15
CA LEU A 208 -5.56 -4.35 4.92
C LEU A 208 -5.86 -3.56 3.64
N VAL A 209 -5.18 -2.43 3.39
CA VAL A 209 -5.60 -1.48 2.34
C VAL A 209 -5.39 -2.05 0.94
N PHE A 210 -4.19 -2.50 0.59
CA PHE A 210 -3.92 -3.08 -0.73
C PHE A 210 -4.73 -4.36 -0.99
N PRO A 211 -4.88 -5.30 -0.03
CA PRO A 211 -5.80 -6.41 -0.19
C PRO A 211 -7.25 -5.96 -0.43
N ALA A 212 -7.74 -4.94 0.29
CA ALA A 212 -9.09 -4.40 0.11
C ALA A 212 -9.27 -3.75 -1.27
N ILE A 213 -8.31 -2.93 -1.72
CA ILE A 213 -8.29 -2.35 -3.07
C ILE A 213 -8.29 -3.45 -4.12
N SER A 214 -7.45 -4.48 -3.95
CA SER A 214 -7.37 -5.62 -4.86
C SER A 214 -8.71 -6.36 -4.97
N ARG A 215 -9.35 -6.66 -3.83
CA ARG A 215 -10.67 -7.30 -3.80
C ARG A 215 -11.74 -6.44 -4.46
N ARG A 216 -11.77 -5.13 -4.17
CA ARG A 216 -12.74 -4.19 -4.76
C ARG A 216 -12.53 -4.06 -6.27
N HIS A 217 -11.29 -3.94 -6.71
CA HIS A 217 -10.93 -3.90 -8.13
C HIS A 217 -11.38 -5.18 -8.85
N CYS A 218 -11.09 -6.35 -8.27
CA CYS A 218 -11.57 -7.63 -8.81
C CYS A 218 -13.11 -7.68 -8.91
N ALA A 219 -13.82 -7.18 -7.90
CA ALA A 219 -15.28 -7.15 -7.91
C ALA A 219 -15.84 -6.27 -9.04
N ILE A 220 -15.25 -5.09 -9.26
CA ILE A 220 -15.64 -4.17 -10.34
C ILE A 220 -15.33 -4.79 -11.71
N ALA A 221 -14.13 -5.32 -11.90
CA ALA A 221 -13.74 -5.94 -13.18
C ALA A 221 -14.63 -7.14 -13.54
N ARG A 222 -15.07 -7.93 -12.55
CA ARG A 222 -16.04 -9.02 -12.76
C ARG A 222 -17.42 -8.52 -13.22
N LYS A 223 -17.86 -7.36 -12.74
CA LYS A 223 -19.11 -6.73 -13.21
C LYS A 223 -18.99 -6.26 -14.67
N GLY A 224 -17.81 -5.81 -15.07
CA GLY A 224 -17.49 -5.37 -16.45
C GLY A 224 -17.05 -6.47 -17.41
N GLY A 225 -17.39 -7.75 -17.16
CA GLY A 225 -17.05 -8.86 -18.08
C GLY A 225 -15.57 -9.28 -18.09
N GLY A 226 -14.76 -8.83 -17.14
CA GLY A 226 -13.38 -9.27 -16.95
C GLY A 226 -12.33 -8.59 -17.82
N ALA A 227 -12.70 -7.59 -18.63
CA ALA A 227 -11.77 -6.89 -19.53
C ALA A 227 -11.77 -5.35 -19.41
N ALA A 228 -12.69 -4.74 -18.66
CA ALA A 228 -12.77 -3.28 -18.59
C ALA A 228 -11.78 -2.71 -17.56
N CYS A 229 -10.73 -2.03 -18.04
CA CYS A 229 -10.08 -0.97 -17.29
C CYS A 229 -11.08 0.19 -17.20
N PRO A 230 -11.41 0.74 -16.01
CA PRO A 230 -12.32 1.88 -15.95
C PRO A 230 -11.65 3.09 -16.58
N GLU A 231 -12.19 3.56 -17.71
CA GLU A 231 -11.77 4.79 -18.38
C GLU A 231 -12.13 6.02 -17.53
N ARG A 232 -11.29 7.06 -17.64
CA ARG A 232 -11.52 8.37 -17.00
C ARG A 232 -12.85 8.94 -17.50
N GLY A 233 -13.75 9.29 -16.59
CA GLY A 233 -14.91 10.12 -16.97
C GLY A 233 -16.23 9.90 -16.25
N GLN A 234 -16.34 9.00 -15.27
CA GLN A 234 -17.58 8.94 -14.48
C GLN A 234 -17.51 9.89 -13.30
N ASN A 235 -18.01 11.11 -13.55
CA ASN A 235 -18.50 12.04 -12.53
C ASN A 235 -19.23 11.27 -11.44
N LEU A 236 -18.71 11.32 -10.22
CA LEU A 236 -19.45 10.94 -9.01
C LEU A 236 -20.47 12.05 -8.74
N GLY A 237 -21.53 12.06 -9.55
CA GLY A 237 -22.68 12.96 -9.37
C GLY A 237 -23.39 12.63 -8.06
N GLY A 238 -23.50 13.63 -7.20
CA GLY A 238 -24.23 13.55 -5.94
C GLY A 238 -25.69 13.16 -6.17
N GLY A 239 -26.18 12.25 -5.33
CA GLY A 239 -27.60 11.91 -5.26
C GLY A 239 -28.37 13.10 -4.72
N ALA A 240 -29.07 13.82 -5.60
CA ALA A 240 -30.20 14.63 -5.21
C ALA A 240 -31.37 13.69 -4.91
N ALA A 241 -31.78 13.64 -3.64
CA ALA A 241 -33.04 13.04 -3.24
C ALA A 241 -34.19 13.87 -3.82
N GLY A 242 -34.91 13.30 -4.79
CA GLY A 242 -36.18 13.84 -5.24
C GLY A 242 -37.28 13.48 -4.24
N MET A 243 -37.74 14.46 -3.48
CA MET A 243 -39.12 14.49 -2.97
C MET A 243 -40.05 15.00 -4.07
N GLY A 244 -41.27 14.47 -4.10
CA GLY A 244 -42.37 14.85 -4.99
C GLY A 244 -42.78 13.65 -5.84
N GLY A 245 -43.99 13.13 -5.79
CA GLY A 245 -45.22 13.50 -5.11
C GLY A 245 -46.28 12.64 -5.80
N LEU A 246 -46.99 11.81 -5.04
CA LEU A 246 -48.15 11.10 -5.56
C LEU A 246 -49.38 11.82 -5.03
N THR A 247 -50.05 12.46 -5.99
CA THR A 247 -51.48 12.75 -6.00
C THR A 247 -52.31 11.55 -5.56
#